data_AF-A0A3B0UVW3-F1
#
_entry.id   AF-A0A3B0UVW3-F1
#
_cell.length_a   1.000
_cell.length_b   1.000
_cell.length_c   1.000
_cell.angle_alpha   90.00
_cell.angle_beta   90.00
_cell.angle_gamma   90.00
#
_symmetry.space_group_name_H-M   'P 1'
#
loop_
_entity.id
_entity.type
_entity.pdbx_description
1 polymer ?
#
loop_
_entity_poly.entity_id
_entity_poly.type
_entity_poly.pdbx_seq_one_letter_code
_entity_poly.pdbx_strand_id
1 'polypeptide(L)'
;FTGHGCVNCREMEADVWSDPRVLKRLRNDYVILALYVDDKYKLPENEWIRSSYDDKLKKTLGAKNADFQITKFGVNAQPFYVLMDSKGNVLTQPTAYDLNVDHFIKFLNDGVKNFKDGKTLFNINRK
;
A
#
# COMPACT_ATOMS: atom_id res chain seq x y z
N PHE A 1 0.42 -1.35 -2.47
CA PHE A 1 -0.08 -2.52 -3.21
C PHE A 1 0.25 -2.34 -4.66
N THR A 2 0.82 -3.37 -5.27
CA THR A 2 1.32 -3.39 -6.65
C THR A 2 1.07 -4.78 -7.26
N GLY A 3 1.45 -4.97 -8.51
CA GLY A 3 1.44 -6.27 -9.18
C GLY A 3 2.60 -6.39 -10.16
N HIS A 4 3.05 -7.62 -10.40
CA HIS A 4 4.06 -7.95 -11.41
C HIS A 4 3.62 -7.44 -12.79
N GLY A 5 2.35 -7.64 -13.14
CA GLY A 5 1.77 -7.20 -14.41
C GLY A 5 1.10 -5.82 -14.41
N CYS A 6 1.28 -5.02 -13.35
CA CYS A 6 0.58 -3.75 -13.19
C CYS A 6 1.24 -2.62 -14.00
N VAL A 7 0.73 -2.31 -15.19
CA VAL A 7 1.24 -1.24 -16.07
C VAL A 7 1.26 0.11 -15.37
N ASN A 8 0.12 0.54 -14.81
CA ASN A 8 0.00 1.81 -14.09
C ASN A 8 0.96 1.92 -12.88
N CYS A 9 1.34 0.79 -12.27
CA CYS A 9 2.33 0.79 -11.20
C CYS A 9 3.73 1.11 -11.74
N ARG A 10 4.09 0.55 -12.90
CA ARG A 10 5.37 0.82 -13.57
C ARG A 10 5.44 2.25 -14.10
N GLU A 11 4.33 2.80 -14.58
CA GLU A 11 4.24 4.22 -14.96
C GLU A 11 4.46 5.13 -13.75
N MET A 12 3.80 4.87 -12.62
CA MET A 12 4.08 5.61 -11.37
C MET A 12 5.55 5.50 -10.94
N GLU A 13 6.16 4.31 -11.05
CA GLU A 13 7.57 4.13 -10.73
C GLU A 13 8.49 4.93 -11.66
N ALA A 14 8.18 4.96 -12.96
CA ALA A 14 8.98 5.62 -13.99
C ALA A 14 8.83 7.14 -13.98
N ASP A 15 7.62 7.67 -13.77
CA ASP A 15 7.32 9.10 -13.97
C ASP A 15 7.22 9.88 -12.65
N VAL A 16 6.88 9.21 -11.55
CA VAL A 16 6.70 9.86 -10.24
C VAL A 16 7.79 9.47 -9.26
N TRP A 17 8.04 8.18 -9.08
CA TRP A 17 9.04 7.74 -8.10
C TRP A 17 10.46 8.07 -8.53
N SER A 18 10.73 8.16 -9.84
CA SER A 18 12.05 8.51 -10.36
C SER A 18 12.47 9.95 -10.07
N ASP A 19 11.52 10.85 -9.76
CA ASP A 19 11.83 12.25 -9.41
C ASP A 19 12.77 12.26 -8.17
N PRO A 20 13.93 12.93 -8.24
CA PRO A 20 14.91 12.95 -7.14
C PRO A 20 14.33 13.46 -5.81
N ARG A 21 13.33 14.35 -5.86
CA ARG A 21 12.64 14.88 -4.68
C ARG A 21 11.77 13.81 -4.02
N VAL A 22 11.14 12.93 -4.80
CA VAL A 22 10.38 11.78 -4.28
C VAL A 22 11.34 10.72 -3.73
N LEU A 23 12.37 10.33 -4.49
CA LEU A 23 13.36 9.34 -4.04
C LEU A 23 14.01 9.72 -2.71
N LYS A 24 14.37 11.00 -2.53
CA LYS A 24 14.98 11.47 -1.28
C LYS A 24 14.07 11.23 -0.07
N ARG A 25 12.78 11.51 -0.20
CA ARG A 25 11.79 11.30 0.88
C ARG A 25 11.59 9.82 1.15
N LEU A 26 11.37 9.04 0.09
CA LEU A 26 11.17 7.60 0.20
C LEU A 26 12.36 6.89 0.87
N ARG A 27 13.60 7.31 0.56
CA ARG A 27 14.82 6.72 1.15
C ARG A 27 15.06 7.13 2.59
N ASN A 28 14.76 8.39 2.94
CA ASN A 28 15.16 8.94 4.24
C ASN A 28 14.07 8.83 5.30
N ASP A 29 12.80 8.91 4.91
CA ASP A 29 11.68 9.08 5.83
C ASP A 29 10.76 7.85 5.89
N TYR A 30 10.92 6.88 4.99
CA TYR A 30 10.00 5.75 4.83
C TYR A 30 10.68 4.38 4.81
N VAL A 31 9.97 3.39 5.34
CA VAL A 31 10.20 1.97 5.04
C VAL A 31 9.14 1.55 4.02
N ILE A 32 9.59 1.01 2.88
CA ILE A 32 8.70 0.65 1.77
C ILE A 32 8.36 -0.84 1.85
N LEU A 33 7.06 -1.14 1.83
CA LEU A 33 6.54 -2.50 1.71
C LEU A 33 5.77 -2.66 0.39
N ALA A 34 6.36 -3.42 -0.53
CA ALA A 34 5.73 -3.74 -1.82
C ALA A 34 4.87 -5.01 -1.68
N LEU A 35 3.57 -4.83 -1.49
CA LEU A 35 2.61 -5.93 -1.47
C LEU A 35 2.13 -6.25 -2.89
N TYR A 36 2.71 -7.29 -3.48
CA TYR A 36 2.33 -7.83 -4.78
C TYR A 36 1.03 -8.63 -4.64
N VAL A 37 -0.03 -8.23 -5.34
CA VAL A 37 -1.37 -8.86 -5.24
C VAL A 37 -1.55 -10.01 -6.23
N ASP A 38 -0.71 -10.09 -7.26
CA ASP A 38 -0.73 -11.13 -8.29
C ASP A 38 0.36 -12.19 -8.09
N ASP A 39 1.12 -12.10 -7.00
CA ASP A 39 2.21 -13.01 -6.67
C ASP A 39 1.73 -14.47 -6.56
N LYS A 40 2.47 -15.36 -7.23
CA LYS A 40 2.14 -16.79 -7.38
C LYS A 40 2.80 -17.67 -6.34
N TYR A 41 3.62 -17.13 -5.44
CA TYR A 41 4.23 -17.89 -4.36
C TYR A 41 3.15 -18.60 -3.54
N LYS A 42 3.20 -19.93 -3.51
CA LYS A 42 2.27 -20.75 -2.73
C LYS A 42 2.70 -20.70 -1.26
N LEU A 43 1.78 -20.28 -0.40
CA LEU A 43 2.02 -20.24 1.04
C LEU A 43 1.97 -21.66 1.62
N PRO A 44 2.72 -21.91 2.71
CA PRO A 44 2.49 -23.06 3.59
C PRO A 44 1.02 -23.16 4.01
N GLU A 45 0.48 -24.37 4.17
CA GLU A 45 -0.96 -24.57 4.44
C GLU A 45 -1.42 -23.93 5.76
N ASN A 46 -0.55 -23.89 6.76
CA ASN A 46 -0.81 -23.22 8.05
C ASN A 46 -0.86 -21.69 7.95
N GLU A 47 -0.49 -21.11 6.81
CA GLU A 47 -0.58 -19.67 6.55
C GLU A 47 -1.76 -19.28 5.63
N TRP A 48 -2.51 -20.27 5.14
CA TRP A 48 -3.69 -20.03 4.33
C TRP A 48 -4.77 -19.33 5.16
N ILE A 49 -5.43 -18.35 4.54
CA ILE A 49 -6.49 -17.59 5.19
C ILE A 49 -7.82 -17.81 4.45
N ARG A 50 -8.91 -17.90 5.21
CA ARG A 50 -10.27 -17.84 4.66
C ARG A 50 -10.73 -16.39 4.71
N SER A 51 -11.02 -15.82 3.56
CA SER A 51 -11.43 -14.42 3.45
C SER A 51 -12.77 -14.17 4.11
N SER A 52 -12.88 -13.09 4.88
CA SER A 52 -14.18 -12.60 5.37
C SER A 52 -14.98 -11.85 4.31
N TYR A 53 -14.37 -11.53 3.16
CA TYR A 53 -15.02 -10.81 2.06
C TYR A 53 -15.76 -11.76 1.11
N ASP A 54 -15.15 -12.88 0.72
CA ASP A 54 -15.72 -13.80 -0.28
C ASP A 54 -15.77 -15.28 0.15
N ASP A 55 -15.44 -15.60 1.41
CA ASP A 55 -15.34 -16.97 1.96
C ASP A 55 -14.39 -17.91 1.19
N LYS A 56 -13.52 -17.37 0.32
CA LYS A 56 -12.55 -18.20 -0.40
C LYS A 56 -11.26 -18.35 0.40
N LEU A 57 -10.67 -19.53 0.28
CA LEU A 57 -9.37 -19.86 0.84
C LEU A 57 -8.25 -19.27 -0.03
N LYS A 58 -7.45 -18.36 0.53
CA LYS A 58 -6.32 -17.71 -0.13
C LYS A 58 -5.05 -18.52 0.15
N LYS A 59 -4.49 -19.11 -0.92
CA LYS A 59 -3.39 -20.08 -0.86
C LYS A 59 -2.05 -19.52 -1.32
N THR A 60 -2.05 -18.35 -1.98
CA THR A 60 -0.83 -17.69 -2.46
C THR A 60 -0.63 -16.36 -1.75
N LEU A 61 0.62 -15.88 -1.74
CA LEU A 61 0.97 -14.60 -1.17
C LEU A 61 0.18 -13.46 -1.84
N GLY A 62 0.06 -13.49 -3.17
CA GLY A 62 -0.74 -12.50 -3.91
C GLY A 62 -2.20 -12.50 -3.50
N ALA A 63 -2.83 -13.68 -3.42
CA ALA A 63 -4.22 -13.79 -3.00
C ALA A 63 -4.45 -13.29 -1.57
N LYS A 64 -3.50 -13.53 -0.66
CA LYS A 64 -3.53 -13.03 0.72
C LYS A 64 -3.36 -11.50 0.77
N ASN A 65 -2.47 -10.93 -0.03
CA ASN A 65 -2.27 -9.49 -0.14
C ASN A 65 -3.47 -8.77 -0.75
N ALA A 66 -4.08 -9.34 -1.81
CA ALA A 66 -5.29 -8.82 -2.42
C ALA A 66 -6.45 -8.81 -1.42
N ASP A 67 -6.61 -9.90 -0.65
CA ASP A 67 -7.61 -9.99 0.41
C ASP A 67 -7.39 -8.96 1.50
N PHE A 68 -6.14 -8.77 1.93
CA PHE A 68 -5.79 -7.72 2.89
C PHE A 68 -6.14 -6.32 2.36
N GLN A 69 -5.91 -6.04 1.09
CA GLN A 69 -6.29 -4.75 0.47
C GLN A 69 -7.81 -4.52 0.55
N ILE A 70 -8.59 -5.52 0.14
CA ILE A 70 -10.06 -5.43 0.09
C ILE A 70 -10.63 -5.30 1.50
N THR A 71 -10.23 -6.17 2.41
CA THR A 71 -10.82 -6.24 3.76
C THR A 71 -10.44 -5.05 4.63
N LYS A 72 -9.28 -4.42 4.41
CA LYS A 72 -8.83 -3.27 5.22
C LYS A 72 -9.12 -1.91 4.60
N PHE A 73 -9.20 -1.82 3.28
CA PHE A 73 -9.32 -0.54 2.59
C PHE A 73 -10.51 -0.46 1.63
N GLY A 74 -11.21 -1.57 1.37
CA GLY A 74 -12.35 -1.59 0.43
C GLY A 74 -11.93 -1.39 -1.03
N VAL A 75 -10.65 -1.61 -1.36
CA VAL A 75 -10.09 -1.36 -2.70
C VAL A 75 -9.48 -2.64 -3.26
N ASN A 76 -9.66 -2.87 -4.56
CA ASN A 76 -9.09 -4.01 -5.30
C ASN A 76 -8.24 -3.59 -6.51
N ALA A 77 -7.96 -2.30 -6.68
CA ALA A 77 -7.16 -1.75 -7.78
C ALA A 77 -5.73 -1.41 -7.34
N GLN A 78 -4.79 -1.43 -8.29
CA GLN A 78 -3.38 -1.06 -8.11
C GLN A 78 -2.96 -0.09 -9.22
N PRO A 79 -2.00 0.84 -8.98
CA PRO A 79 -1.26 1.05 -7.72
C PRO A 79 -2.14 1.63 -6.62
N PHE A 80 -1.85 1.27 -5.37
CA PHE A 80 -2.52 1.82 -4.19
C PHE A 80 -1.51 2.02 -3.05
N TYR A 81 -1.38 3.26 -2.59
CA TYR A 81 -0.38 3.71 -1.64
C TYR A 81 -1.03 4.11 -0.32
N VAL A 82 -0.54 3.55 0.77
CA VAL A 82 -1.01 3.82 2.13
C VAL A 82 0.19 4.21 2.98
N LEU A 83 0.11 5.34 3.69
CA LEU A 83 1.10 5.73 4.69
C LEU A 83 0.56 5.35 6.06
N MET A 84 1.33 4.55 6.79
CA MET A 84 0.87 3.92 8.03
C MET A 84 2.02 3.83 9.03
N ASP A 85 1.71 3.97 10.31
CA ASP A 85 2.67 3.72 11.38
C ASP A 85 2.79 2.22 11.77
N SER A 86 3.69 1.92 12.71
CA SER A 86 3.92 0.56 13.22
C SER A 86 2.76 -0.03 14.03
N LYS A 87 1.71 0.75 14.33
CA LYS A 87 0.53 0.33 15.10
C LYS A 87 -0.70 0.15 14.19
N GLY A 88 -0.54 0.32 12.88
CA GLY A 88 -1.64 0.23 11.92
C GLY A 88 -2.47 1.50 11.78
N ASN A 89 -1.99 2.64 12.29
CA ASN A 89 -2.67 3.92 12.09
C ASN A 89 -2.34 4.48 10.71
N VAL A 90 -3.36 4.69 9.89
CA VAL A 90 -3.25 5.33 8.59
C VAL A 90 -3.10 6.84 8.80
N LEU A 91 -2.07 7.41 8.19
CA LEU A 91 -1.60 8.77 8.48
C LEU A 91 -2.25 9.81 7.57
N THR A 92 -2.63 9.42 6.36
CA THR A 92 -3.24 10.29 5.34
C THR A 92 -4.27 9.51 4.53
N GLN A 93 -5.13 10.22 3.79
CA GLN A 93 -5.99 9.56 2.81
C GLN A 93 -5.11 8.79 1.81
N PRO A 94 -5.32 7.47 1.62
CA PRO A 94 -4.59 6.71 0.61
C PRO A 94 -4.72 7.31 -0.78
N THR A 95 -3.66 7.19 -1.59
CA THR A 95 -3.66 7.62 -2.99
C THR A 95 -3.42 6.45 -3.93
N ALA A 96 -3.72 6.62 -5.21
CA ALA A 96 -3.67 5.59 -6.24
C ALA A 96 -2.80 6.05 -7.43
N TYR A 97 -3.27 5.83 -8.66
CA TYR A 97 -2.62 6.29 -9.87
C TYR A 97 -2.83 7.80 -10.07
N ASP A 98 -1.74 8.56 -10.01
CA ASP A 98 -1.70 10.00 -10.30
C ASP A 98 -0.26 10.38 -10.67
N LEU A 99 -0.04 10.74 -11.95
CA LEU A 99 1.29 11.08 -12.46
C LEU A 99 1.78 12.49 -12.05
N ASN A 100 0.99 13.23 -11.26
CA ASN A 100 1.44 14.51 -10.73
C ASN A 100 2.43 14.31 -9.57
N VAL A 101 3.70 14.61 -9.85
CA VAL A 101 4.80 14.47 -8.89
C VAL A 101 4.57 15.29 -7.61
N ASP A 102 4.07 16.52 -7.73
CA ASP A 102 3.88 17.41 -6.58
C ASP A 102 2.74 16.93 -5.68
N HIS A 103 1.69 16.30 -6.23
CA HIS A 103 0.65 15.64 -5.43
C HIS A 103 1.24 14.50 -4.60
N PHE A 104 2.11 13.68 -5.19
CA PHE A 104 2.76 12.58 -4.47
C PHE A 104 3.74 13.08 -3.40
N ILE A 105 4.51 14.14 -3.69
CA ILE A 105 5.35 14.82 -2.71
C ILE A 105 4.52 15.34 -1.53
N LYS A 106 3.38 15.98 -1.81
CA LYS A 106 2.48 16.48 -0.77
C LYS A 106 1.95 15.33 0.10
N PHE A 107 1.53 14.24 -0.52
CA PHE A 107 1.08 13.03 0.16
C PHE A 107 2.13 12.48 1.13
N LEU A 108 3.40 12.38 0.70
CA LEU A 108 4.51 11.95 1.57
C LEU A 108 4.77 12.97 2.70
N ASN A 109 4.83 14.27 2.40
CA ASN A 109 5.08 15.28 3.42
C ASN A 109 3.99 15.29 4.50
N ASP A 110 2.72 15.17 4.10
CA ASP A 110 1.58 15.10 5.02
C ASP A 110 1.67 13.86 5.92
N GLY A 111 2.14 12.72 5.38
CA GLY A 111 2.36 11.49 6.15
C GLY A 111 3.41 11.67 7.24
N VAL A 112 4.59 12.19 6.91
CA VAL A 112 5.65 12.47 7.89
C VAL A 112 5.18 13.46 8.95
N LYS A 113 4.47 14.51 8.52
CA LYS A 113 3.92 15.52 9.44
C LYS A 113 2.93 14.89 10.42
N ASN A 114 1.96 14.12 9.92
CA ASN A 114 0.95 13.49 10.76
C ASN A 114 1.56 12.44 11.70
N PHE A 115 2.59 11.72 11.26
CA PHE A 115 3.35 10.81 12.13
C PHE A 115 3.99 11.55 13.31
N LYS A 116 4.66 12.69 13.06
CA LYS A 116 5.30 13.51 14.10
C LYS A 116 4.28 14.16 15.04
N ASP A 117 3.14 14.59 14.49
CA ASP A 117 2.06 15.22 15.26
C ASP A 117 1.18 14.20 16.00
N GLY A 118 1.41 12.88 15.81
CA GLY A 118 0.56 11.83 16.37
C GLY A 118 -0.87 11.81 15.81
N LYS A 119 -1.09 12.38 14.61
CA LYS A 119 -2.39 12.45 13.94
C LYS A 119 -2.65 11.20 13.13
N THR A 120 -3.87 10.68 13.22
CA THR A 120 -4.30 9.46 12.54
C THR A 120 -5.65 9.67 11.88
N LEU A 121 -5.83 9.15 10.67
CA LEU A 121 -7.13 9.16 9.99
C LEU A 121 -8.02 8.03 10.50
N PHE A 122 -7.51 6.80 10.49
CA PHE A 122 -8.15 5.61 11.05
C PHE A 122 -7.09 4.55 11.39
N ASN A 123 -7.48 3.50 12.11
CA ASN A 123 -6.61 2.38 12.42
C ASN A 123 -7.18 1.08 11.84
N ILE A 124 -6.37 0.34 11.08
CA ILE A 124 -6.81 -0.87 10.36
C ILE A 124 -7.12 -2.08 11.26
N ASN A 125 -6.76 -2.01 12.54
CA ASN A 125 -6.95 -3.06 13.53
C ASN A 125 -8.16 -2.80 14.44
N ARG A 126 -8.76 -1.61 14.38
CA ARG A 126 -10.01 -1.34 15.11
C ARG A 126 -11.18 -1.93 14.32
N LYS A 127 -12.03 -2.68 15.04
CA LYS A 127 -13.27 -3.26 14.51
C LYS A 127 -14.33 -2.19 14.36
#